data_AF-A0A369Y067-F1
#
_entry.id   AF-A0A369Y067-F1
#
_cell.length_a   1.000
_cell.length_b   1.000
_cell.length_c   1.000
_cell.angle_alpha   90.00
_cell.angle_beta   90.00
_cell.angle_gamma   90.00
#
_symmetry.space_group_name_H-M   'P 1'
#
loop_
_entity.id
_entity.type
_entity.pdbx_description
1 polymer ?
#
loop_
_entity_poly.entity_id
_entity_poly.type
_entity_poly.pdbx_seq_one_letter_code
_entity_poly.pdbx_strand_id
1 'polypeptide(L)'
;MIRFLFFNSMLIGLYFKQNHQNFLNKTKMIDWIITLIMGISYFLSKLLFSRVEEISSYQILNQIILFIFLYYIFKSFLGIEEKLNRIPLLIKKIINFLASITLEIYLVQYIIIPKLSYFIFPLNWVIVSITILISAFILNRISNRCIHFIKIRGEKYENTSNRSI
;
A
#
# COMPACT_ATOMS: atom_id res chain seq x y z
N MET A 1 1.85 -3.05 -20.26
CA MET A 1 3.14 -3.08 -19.52
C MET A 1 2.97 -3.19 -18.01
N ILE A 2 2.12 -2.38 -17.37
CA ILE A 2 1.93 -2.35 -15.89
C ILE A 2 1.53 -3.71 -15.29
N ARG A 3 0.72 -4.51 -15.99
CA ARG A 3 0.29 -5.85 -15.52
C ARG A 3 1.45 -6.82 -15.30
N PHE A 4 2.49 -6.74 -16.14
CA PHE A 4 3.68 -7.59 -16.02
C PHE A 4 4.49 -7.23 -14.77
N LEU A 5 4.74 -5.93 -14.54
CA LEU A 5 5.42 -5.50 -13.32
C LEU A 5 4.63 -5.89 -12.07
N PHE A 6 3.31 -5.68 -12.08
CA PHE A 6 2.45 -6.02 -10.96
C PHE A 6 2.57 -7.50 -10.59
N PHE A 7 2.47 -8.39 -11.58
CA PHE A 7 2.64 -9.82 -11.36
C PHE A 7 4.02 -10.17 -10.78
N ASN A 8 5.10 -9.64 -11.36
CA ASN A 8 6.45 -9.89 -10.83
C ASN A 8 6.64 -9.35 -9.40
N SER A 9 6.06 -8.19 -9.08
CA SER A 9 6.12 -7.64 -7.73
C SER A 9 5.38 -8.50 -6.71
N MET A 10 4.26 -9.11 -7.12
CA MET A 10 3.52 -10.07 -6.30
C MET A 10 4.33 -11.35 -6.08
N LEU A 11 5.02 -11.85 -7.11
CA LEU A 11 5.95 -12.99 -7.00
C LEU A 11 7.12 -12.70 -6.07
N ILE A 12 7.70 -11.50 -6.12
CA ILE A 12 8.73 -11.06 -5.17
C ILE A 12 8.20 -11.10 -3.74
N GLY A 13 7.00 -10.58 -3.50
CA GLY A 13 6.37 -10.64 -2.19
C GLY A 13 6.22 -12.08 -1.68
N LEU A 14 5.78 -13.00 -2.56
CA LEU A 14 5.69 -14.43 -2.26
C LEU A 14 7.07 -15.04 -1.95
N TYR A 15 8.10 -14.70 -2.73
CA TYR A 15 9.47 -15.16 -2.53
C TYR A 15 10.01 -14.78 -1.14
N PHE A 16 9.82 -13.53 -0.72
CA PHE A 16 10.23 -13.07 0.61
C PHE A 16 9.44 -13.75 1.73
N LYS A 17 8.15 -14.02 1.52
CA LYS A 17 7.33 -14.78 2.47
C LYS A 17 7.81 -16.22 2.64
N GLN A 18 8.16 -16.90 1.55
CA GLN A 18 8.68 -18.27 1.60
C GLN A 18 10.07 -18.34 2.24
N ASN A 19 10.91 -17.35 1.97
CA ASN A 19 12.29 -17.28 2.48
C ASN A 19 12.42 -16.39 3.72
N HIS A 20 11.34 -16.18 4.46
CA HIS A 20 11.25 -15.20 5.54
C HIS A 20 12.41 -15.32 6.55
N GLN A 21 12.68 -16.53 7.05
CA GLN A 21 13.78 -16.80 8.00
C GLN A 21 15.18 -16.44 7.45
N ASN A 22 15.37 -16.49 6.13
CA ASN A 22 16.66 -16.18 5.53
C ASN A 22 16.99 -14.69 5.56
N PHE A 23 15.99 -13.82 5.68
CA PHE A 23 16.13 -12.37 5.57
C PHE A 23 15.79 -11.62 6.88
N LEU A 24 15.10 -12.26 7.83
CA LEU A 24 14.78 -11.71 9.15
C LEU A 24 16.03 -11.17 9.86
N ASN A 25 15.98 -9.91 10.30
CA ASN A 25 17.06 -9.19 10.98
C ASN A 25 18.44 -9.15 10.26
N LYS A 26 18.54 -9.60 9.00
CA LYS A 26 19.80 -9.60 8.25
C LYS A 26 20.04 -8.34 7.42
N THR A 27 19.13 -7.37 7.50
CA THR A 27 19.29 -6.09 6.80
C THR A 27 20.41 -5.26 7.40
N LYS A 28 21.34 -4.83 6.55
CA LYS A 28 22.43 -3.92 6.91
C LYS A 28 22.03 -2.49 6.60
N MET A 29 22.74 -1.51 7.19
CA MET A 29 22.55 -0.10 6.85
C MET A 29 22.74 0.18 5.36
N ILE A 30 23.58 -0.60 4.68
CA ILE A 30 23.79 -0.48 3.24
C ILE A 30 22.52 -0.79 2.43
N ASP A 31 21.66 -1.69 2.91
CA ASP A 31 20.39 -2.02 2.23
C ASP A 31 19.44 -0.81 2.26
N TRP A 32 19.43 -0.05 3.35
CA TRP A 32 18.67 1.20 3.47
C TRP A 32 19.22 2.31 2.57
N ILE A 33 20.54 2.44 2.49
CA ILE A 33 21.19 3.41 1.59
C ILE A 33 20.85 3.06 0.13
N ILE A 34 20.96 1.79 -0.26
CA ILE A 34 20.60 1.35 -1.62
C ILE A 34 19.11 1.59 -1.88
N THR A 35 18.23 1.29 -0.92
CA THR A 35 16.79 1.57 -1.03
C THR A 35 16.54 3.06 -1.29
N LEU A 36 17.21 3.95 -0.55
CA LEU A 36 17.07 5.39 -0.70
C LEU A 36 17.60 5.89 -2.05
N ILE A 37 18.76 5.42 -2.49
CA ILE A 37 19.33 5.74 -3.81
C ILE A 37 18.39 5.30 -4.94
N MET A 38 17.84 4.08 -4.86
CA MET A 38 16.90 3.55 -5.84
C MET A 38 15.56 4.32 -5.84
N GLY A 39 15.10 4.77 -4.66
CA GLY A 39 13.92 5.62 -4.56
C GLY A 39 14.13 6.97 -5.25
N ILE A 40 15.27 7.63 -4.97
CA ILE A 40 15.65 8.89 -5.60
C ILE A 40 15.77 8.73 -7.12
N SER A 41 16.45 7.69 -7.59
CA SER A 41 16.64 7.43 -9.01
C SER A 41 15.32 7.16 -9.74
N TYR A 42 14.37 6.46 -9.10
CA TYR A 42 13.01 6.26 -9.63
C TYR A 42 12.27 7.59 -9.82
N PHE A 43 12.25 8.46 -8.81
CA PHE A 43 11.56 9.75 -8.89
C PHE A 43 12.20 10.66 -9.94
N LEU A 44 13.54 10.74 -9.99
CA LEU A 44 14.28 11.49 -11.02
C LEU A 44 13.95 10.99 -12.42
N SER A 45 14.04 9.67 -12.64
CA SER A 45 13.75 9.06 -13.94
C SER A 45 12.31 9.34 -14.37
N LYS A 46 11.35 9.22 -13.45
CA LYS A 46 9.94 9.51 -13.73
C LYS A 46 9.70 10.98 -14.11
N LEU A 47 10.34 11.93 -13.41
CA LEU A 47 10.24 13.36 -13.71
C LEU A 47 10.86 13.72 -15.06
N LEU A 48 12.00 13.10 -15.41
CA LEU A 48 12.66 13.30 -16.70
C LEU A 48 11.80 12.76 -17.84
N PHE A 49 11.30 11.53 -17.73
CA PHE A 49 10.47 10.89 -18.76
C PHE A 49 9.11 11.60 -18.94
N SER A 50 8.59 12.27 -17.92
CA SER A 50 7.34 13.04 -18.05
C SER A 50 7.52 14.41 -18.72
N ARG A 51 8.76 14.91 -18.83
CA ARG A 51 9.05 16.24 -19.37
C ARG A 51 9.67 16.23 -20.76
N VAL A 52 10.30 15.13 -21.17
CA VAL A 52 11.01 15.01 -22.45
C VAL A 52 10.38 13.91 -23.28
N GLU A 53 9.68 14.28 -24.36
CA GLU A 53 8.97 13.34 -25.25
C GLU A 53 9.89 12.30 -25.88
N GLU A 54 11.12 12.69 -26.25
CA GLU A 54 12.11 11.79 -26.87
C GLU A 54 12.51 10.62 -25.97
N ILE A 55 12.47 10.82 -24.64
CA ILE A 55 12.88 9.80 -23.67
C ILE A 55 11.67 8.97 -23.19
N SER A 56 10.45 9.33 -23.61
CA SER A 56 9.21 8.61 -23.28
C SER A 56 9.25 7.15 -23.74
N SER A 57 9.94 6.86 -24.84
CA SER A 57 10.15 5.49 -25.36
C SER A 57 10.89 4.57 -24.37
N TYR A 58 11.67 5.13 -23.44
CA TYR A 58 12.45 4.38 -22.46
C TYR A 58 11.72 4.13 -21.12
N GLN A 59 10.38 4.30 -21.08
CA GLN A 59 9.57 4.02 -19.89
C GLN A 59 9.74 2.61 -19.29
N ILE A 60 10.22 1.63 -20.08
CA ILE A 60 10.57 0.30 -19.59
C ILE A 60 11.70 0.33 -18.55
N LEU A 61 12.69 1.20 -18.71
CA LEU A 61 13.77 1.37 -17.73
C LEU A 61 13.22 1.83 -16.38
N ASN A 62 12.22 2.72 -16.39
CA ASN A 62 11.56 3.16 -15.17
C ASN A 62 10.91 1.98 -14.42
N GLN A 63 10.32 1.02 -15.15
CA GLN A 63 9.71 -0.16 -14.53
C GLN A 63 10.77 -1.10 -13.95
N ILE A 64 11.94 -1.22 -14.58
CA ILE A 64 13.06 -2.02 -14.06
C ILE A 64 13.59 -1.39 -12.77
N ILE A 65 13.81 -0.08 -12.77
CA ILE A 65 14.25 0.66 -11.56
C ILE A 65 13.22 0.49 -10.44
N LEU A 66 11.91 0.63 -10.75
CA LEU A 66 10.84 0.43 -9.79
C LEU A 66 10.82 -1.01 -9.24
N PHE A 67 11.08 -2.01 -10.07
CA PHE A 67 11.15 -3.41 -9.64
C PHE A 67 12.30 -3.66 -8.67
N ILE A 68 13.49 -3.16 -9.00
CA ILE A 68 14.68 -3.27 -8.13
C ILE A 68 14.43 -2.52 -6.82
N PHE A 69 13.85 -1.32 -6.89
CA PHE A 69 13.48 -0.54 -5.72
C PHE A 69 12.52 -1.31 -4.80
N LEU A 70 11.48 -1.95 -5.36
CA LEU A 70 10.55 -2.80 -4.62
C LEU A 70 11.25 -3.97 -3.92
N TYR A 71 12.19 -4.64 -4.60
CA TYR A 71 12.98 -5.72 -3.99
C TYR A 71 13.71 -5.24 -2.71
N TYR A 72 14.39 -4.09 -2.79
CA TYR A 72 15.11 -3.53 -1.65
C TYR A 72 14.19 -3.01 -0.55
N ILE A 73 13.00 -2.50 -0.90
CA ILE A 73 11.93 -2.21 0.08
C ILE A 73 11.58 -3.47 0.85
N PHE A 74 11.19 -4.56 0.16
CA PHE A 74 10.79 -5.80 0.83
C PHE A 74 11.89 -6.35 1.73
N LYS A 75 13.14 -6.38 1.23
CA LYS A 75 14.30 -6.79 2.02
C LYS A 75 14.46 -5.93 3.28
N SER A 76 14.45 -4.61 3.12
CA SER A 76 14.66 -3.64 4.22
C SER A 76 13.58 -3.73 5.29
N PHE A 77 12.31 -3.83 4.90
CA PHE A 77 11.18 -3.92 5.84
C PHE A 77 11.15 -5.24 6.59
N LEU A 78 11.43 -6.36 5.94
CA LEU A 78 11.44 -7.66 6.59
C LEU A 78 12.60 -7.79 7.60
N GLY A 79 13.74 -7.15 7.33
CA GLY A 79 14.84 -7.12 8.30
C GLY A 79 14.63 -6.22 9.51
N ILE A 80 13.60 -5.36 9.53
CA ILE A 80 13.23 -4.56 10.72
C ILE A 80 11.98 -5.06 11.42
N GLU A 81 11.39 -6.17 10.98
CA GLU A 81 10.11 -6.68 11.49
C GLU A 81 10.11 -6.89 13.00
N GLU A 82 11.18 -7.47 13.56
CA GLU A 82 11.29 -7.62 15.02
C GLU A 82 11.40 -6.28 15.75
N LYS A 83 12.09 -5.30 15.17
CA LYS A 83 12.16 -3.94 15.74
C LYS A 83 10.79 -3.28 15.71
N LEU A 84 10.03 -3.52 14.64
CA LEU A 84 8.64 -3.04 14.51
C LEU A 84 7.73 -3.66 15.56
N ASN A 85 7.97 -4.92 15.96
CA ASN A 85 7.23 -5.55 17.06
C ASN A 85 7.52 -4.94 18.44
N ARG A 86 8.65 -4.24 18.61
CA ARG A 86 9.07 -3.59 19.86
C ARG A 86 8.60 -2.13 19.99
N ILE A 87 7.90 -1.57 19.01
CA ILE A 87 7.41 -0.19 19.06
C ILE A 87 6.34 -0.02 20.16
N PRO A 88 6.19 1.20 20.74
CA PRO A 88 5.19 1.44 21.76
C PRO A 88 3.76 1.19 21.26
N LEU A 89 2.90 0.73 22.17
CA LEU A 89 1.52 0.32 21.89
C LEU A 89 0.70 1.41 21.19
N LEU A 90 0.93 2.69 21.51
CA LEU A 90 0.24 3.82 20.87
C LEU A 90 0.53 3.89 19.36
N ILE A 91 1.80 3.80 18.97
CA ILE A 91 2.20 3.84 17.56
C ILE A 91 1.65 2.60 16.84
N LYS A 92 1.73 1.42 17.47
CA LYS A 92 1.18 0.18 16.93
C LYS A 92 -0.32 0.29 16.67
N LYS A 93 -1.10 0.89 17.59
CA LYS A 93 -2.53 1.14 17.40
C LYS A 93 -2.82 2.04 16.21
N ILE A 94 -2.05 3.13 16.04
CA ILE A 94 -2.21 4.05 14.91
C ILE A 94 -1.88 3.35 13.58
N ILE A 95 -0.78 2.62 13.51
CA ILE A 95 -0.39 1.86 12.32
C ILE A 95 -1.48 0.83 11.98
N ASN A 96 -1.94 0.05 12.96
CA ASN A 96 -2.99 -0.94 12.74
C ASN A 96 -4.32 -0.31 12.33
N PHE A 97 -4.66 0.85 12.87
CA PHE A 97 -5.82 1.61 12.44
C PHE A 97 -5.70 2.01 10.96
N LEU A 98 -4.60 2.65 10.56
CA LEU A 98 -4.35 3.03 9.17
C LEU A 98 -4.36 1.81 8.24
N ALA A 99 -3.71 0.72 8.64
CA ALA A 99 -3.70 -0.55 7.90
C ALA A 99 -5.14 -1.07 7.69
N SER A 100 -5.99 -1.01 8.71
CA SER A 100 -7.38 -1.50 8.65
C SER A 100 -8.30 -0.71 7.71
N ILE A 101 -7.97 0.55 7.40
CA ILE A 101 -8.76 1.43 6.51
C ILE A 101 -8.06 1.73 5.19
N THR A 102 -6.94 1.03 4.89
CA THR A 102 -6.09 1.38 3.75
C THR A 102 -6.83 1.21 2.42
N LEU A 103 -7.66 0.17 2.29
CA LEU A 103 -8.45 -0.07 1.08
C LEU A 103 -9.45 1.07 0.83
N GLU A 104 -10.13 1.51 1.88
CA GLU A 104 -11.11 2.59 1.83
C GLU A 104 -10.43 3.93 1.52
N ILE A 105 -9.23 4.18 2.05
CA ILE A 105 -8.39 5.33 1.68
C ILE A 105 -8.16 5.33 0.16
N TYR A 106 -7.74 4.20 -0.41
CA TYR A 106 -7.51 4.07 -1.86
C TYR A 106 -8.78 4.29 -2.70
N LEU A 107 -9.93 3.82 -2.22
CA LEU A 107 -11.21 3.96 -2.92
C LEU A 107 -11.68 5.42 -2.92
N VAL A 108 -11.64 6.05 -1.74
CA VAL A 108 -12.20 7.39 -1.52
C VAL A 108 -11.32 8.49 -2.12
N GLN A 109 -9.99 8.35 -2.04
CA GLN A 109 -9.07 9.37 -2.54
C GLN A 109 -9.28 9.70 -4.03
N TYR A 110 -9.66 8.71 -4.84
CA TYR A 110 -9.90 8.90 -6.27
C TYR A 110 -11.02 9.91 -6.55
N ILE A 111 -12.04 9.94 -5.69
CA ILE A 111 -13.19 10.83 -5.83
C ILE A 111 -12.91 12.19 -5.17
N ILE A 112 -12.19 12.20 -4.05
CA ILE A 112 -11.97 13.40 -3.25
C ILE A 112 -10.91 14.33 -3.86
N ILE A 113 -9.78 13.78 -4.31
CA ILE A 113 -8.65 14.60 -4.80
C ILE A 113 -9.08 15.57 -5.91
N PRO A 114 -9.80 15.14 -6.96
CA PRO A 114 -10.22 16.06 -8.03
C PRO A 114 -11.21 17.14 -7.57
N LYS A 115 -12.00 16.86 -6.53
CA LYS A 115 -13.03 17.78 -6.02
C LYS A 115 -12.48 18.85 -5.09
N LEU A 116 -11.36 18.56 -4.42
CA LEU A 116 -10.77 19.46 -3.42
C LEU A 116 -9.44 20.07 -3.87
N SER A 117 -8.99 19.80 -5.10
CA SER A 117 -7.70 20.29 -5.62
C SER A 117 -7.65 21.80 -5.90
N TYR A 118 -8.70 22.56 -5.62
CA TYR A 118 -8.78 24.00 -5.89
C TYR A 118 -8.07 24.88 -4.84
N PHE A 119 -7.75 24.34 -3.67
CA PHE A 119 -7.05 25.10 -2.62
C PHE A 119 -5.56 25.29 -2.95
N ILE A 120 -4.97 26.35 -2.37
CA ILE A 120 -3.54 26.67 -2.52
C ILE A 120 -2.70 25.77 -1.59
N PHE A 121 -1.54 25.35 -2.08
CA PHE A 121 -0.57 24.56 -1.30
C PHE A 121 0.06 25.43 -0.19
N PRO A 122 0.30 24.90 1.04
CA PRO A 122 0.14 23.51 1.50
C PRO A 122 -1.21 23.20 2.15
N LEU A 123 -2.08 24.20 2.32
CA LEU A 123 -3.37 24.05 3.01
C LEU A 123 -4.24 22.98 2.34
N ASN A 124 -4.25 22.97 1.00
CA ASN A 124 -4.91 21.97 0.19
C ASN A 124 -4.54 20.53 0.60
N TRP A 125 -3.25 20.26 0.74
CA TRP A 125 -2.75 18.93 1.07
C TRP A 125 -3.28 18.44 2.42
N VAL A 126 -3.26 19.32 3.44
CA VAL A 126 -3.77 19.00 4.78
C VAL A 126 -5.27 18.72 4.73
N ILE A 127 -6.05 19.60 4.09
CA ILE A 127 -7.50 19.47 3.97
C ILE A 127 -7.88 18.18 3.24
N VAL A 128 -7.25 17.91 2.10
CA VAL A 128 -7.47 16.70 1.31
C VAL A 128 -7.15 15.45 2.14
N SER A 129 -6.00 15.40 2.80
CA SER A 129 -5.60 14.25 3.61
C SER A 129 -6.56 13.98 4.77
N ILE A 130 -6.98 15.02 5.50
CA ILE A 130 -7.95 14.88 6.60
C ILE A 130 -9.29 14.39 6.06
N THR A 131 -9.76 14.95 4.94
CA THR A 131 -11.05 14.58 4.35
C THR A 131 -11.03 13.12 3.88
N ILE A 132 -9.93 12.66 3.27
CA ILE A 132 -9.73 11.27 2.88
C ILE A 132 -9.78 10.35 4.09
N LEU A 133 -9.05 10.66 5.17
CA LEU A 133 -9.04 9.84 6.39
C LEU A 133 -10.43 9.74 7.04
N ILE A 134 -11.14 10.85 7.18
CA ILE A 134 -12.50 10.88 7.75
C ILE A 134 -13.45 10.05 6.89
N SER A 135 -13.43 10.28 5.58
CA SER A 135 -14.35 9.60 4.65
C SER A 135 -14.06 8.10 4.55
N ALA A 136 -12.78 7.70 4.55
CA ALA A 136 -12.38 6.30 4.61
C ALA A 136 -12.81 5.63 5.92
N PHE A 137 -12.70 6.33 7.05
CA PHE A 137 -13.17 5.82 8.34
C PHE A 137 -14.69 5.59 8.35
N ILE A 138 -15.47 6.53 7.82
CA ILE A 138 -16.93 6.40 7.69
C ILE A 138 -17.26 5.21 6.78
N LEU A 139 -16.60 5.10 5.63
CA LEU A 139 -16.81 4.00 4.69
C LEU A 139 -16.49 2.64 5.31
N ASN A 140 -15.36 2.52 6.04
CA ASN A 140 -14.99 1.30 6.73
C ASN A 140 -16.04 0.88 7.78
N ARG A 141 -16.61 1.86 8.51
CA ARG A 141 -17.69 1.58 9.47
C ARG A 141 -18.96 1.06 8.79
N ILE A 142 -19.32 1.64 7.64
CA ILE A 142 -20.48 1.19 6.86
C ILE A 142 -20.23 -0.20 6.27
N SER A 143 -19.07 -0.40 5.63
CA SER A 143 -18.66 -1.67 5.01
C SER A 143 -18.72 -2.83 6.00
N ASN A 144 -18.12 -2.66 7.19
CA ASN A 144 -18.14 -3.69 8.22
C ASN A 144 -19.56 -4.01 8.72
N ARG A 145 -20.45 -3.01 8.81
CA ARG A 145 -21.85 -3.26 9.15
C ARG A 145 -22.57 -4.04 8.06
N CYS A 146 -22.36 -3.70 6.79
CA CYS A 146 -22.94 -4.43 5.66
C CYS A 146 -22.45 -5.88 5.63
N ILE A 147 -21.15 -6.12 5.80
CA ILE A 147 -20.58 -7.48 5.84
C ILE A 147 -21.18 -8.28 6.99
N HIS A 148 -21.29 -7.69 8.18
CA HIS A 148 -21.90 -8.34 9.32
C HIS A 148 -23.37 -8.70 9.08
N PHE A 149 -24.15 -7.80 8.48
CA PHE A 149 -25.54 -8.05 8.13
C PHE A 149 -25.69 -9.17 7.10
N ILE A 150 -24.85 -9.19 6.07
CA ILE A 150 -24.83 -10.24 5.06
C ILE A 150 -24.48 -11.59 5.69
N LYS A 151 -23.49 -11.62 6.59
CA LYS A 151 -23.07 -12.84 7.28
C LYS A 151 -24.19 -13.43 8.14
N ILE A 152 -24.86 -12.62 8.97
CA ILE A 152 -26.02 -13.07 9.77
C ILE A 152 -27.10 -13.66 8.87
N ARG A 153 -27.38 -12.99 7.75
CA ARG A 153 -28.42 -13.45 6.82
C ARG A 153 -28.01 -14.75 6.12
N GLY A 154 -26.75 -14.89 5.73
CA GLY A 154 -26.19 -16.11 5.13
C GLY A 154 -26.25 -17.32 6.06
N GLU A 155 -25.81 -17.17 7.32
CA GLU A 155 -25.87 -18.25 8.34
C GLU A 155 -27.30 -18.70 8.63
N LYS A 156 -28.27 -17.78 8.52
CA LYS A 156 -29.69 -18.11 8.67
C LYS A 156 -30.20 -18.98 7.53
N TYR A 157 -29.77 -18.74 6.28
CA TYR A 157 -30.16 -19.54 5.12
C TYR A 157 -29.51 -20.94 5.13
N GLU A 158 -28.24 -21.03 5.52
CA GLU A 158 -27.51 -22.31 5.60
C GLU A 158 -28.09 -23.23 6.70
N ASN A 159 -28.43 -22.67 7.86
CA ASN A 159 -29.09 -23.43 8.93
C ASN A 159 -30.52 -23.88 8.61
N THR A 160 -31.26 -23.14 7.77
CA THR A 160 -32.58 -23.59 7.28
C THR A 160 -32.46 -24.70 6.24
N SER A 161 -31.41 -24.69 5.41
CA SER A 161 -31.15 -25.73 4.41
C SER A 161 -30.75 -27.07 5.03
N ASN A 162 -29.98 -27.05 6.12
CA ASN A 162 -29.54 -28.27 6.83
C ASN A 162 -30.61 -28.90 7.74
N ARG A 163 -31.75 -28.22 7.99
CA ARG A 163 -32.87 -28.77 8.76
C ARG A 163 -33.97 -29.39 7.89
N SER A 164 -33.87 -29.26 6.58
CA SER A 164 -34.83 -29.80 5.59
C SER A 164 -34.36 -31.08 4.91
N ILE A 165 -33.28 -31.71 5.41
CA ILE A 165 -32.76 -33.03 5.05
C ILE A 165 -32.83 -33.89 6.31
#